data_AF-A0AA42L6X9-F1
#
_entry.id   AF-A0AA42L6X9-F1
#
_cell.length_a   1.000
_cell.length_b   1.000
_cell.length_c   1.000
_cell.angle_alpha   90.00
_cell.angle_beta   90.00
_cell.angle_gamma   90.00
#
_symmetry.space_group_name_H-M   'P 1'
#
loop_
_entity.id
_entity.type
_entity.pdbx_description
1 polymer ?
#
loop_
_entity_poly.entity_id
_entity_poly.type
_entity_poly.pdbx_seq_one_letter_code
_entity_poly.pdbx_strand_id
1 'polypeptide(L)'
;MGQKIAGTCYVKVDGQQLVLTGAVEAPLNKATRETVVKGYFKEEETVPFVKAEVAVPKGTNMAAIAGATNATVTVEFANGTVYTLSGAYLVGEVNYSSDEGKASLEWNGSEGDWS
;
A
#
# COMPACT_ATOMS: atom_id res chain seq x y z
N MET A 1 -11.91 -7.28 -26.48
CA MET A 1 -12.10 -8.05 -25.25
C MET A 1 -11.97 -7.09 -24.08
N GLY A 2 -13.01 -6.92 -23.27
CA GLY A 2 -12.94 -6.03 -22.11
C GLY A 2 -12.07 -6.66 -21.03
N GLN A 3 -10.89 -6.08 -20.76
CA GLN A 3 -10.07 -6.48 -19.63
C GLN A 3 -10.64 -5.85 -18.36
N LYS A 4 -10.74 -6.66 -17.30
CA LYS A 4 -11.25 -6.22 -16.00
C LYS A 4 -10.13 -5.41 -15.33
N ILE A 5 -10.25 -4.08 -15.34
CA ILE A 5 -9.26 -3.16 -14.76
C ILE A 5 -9.56 -2.90 -13.27
N ALA A 6 -10.81 -3.10 -12.82
CA ALA A 6 -11.27 -2.86 -11.45
C ALA A 6 -11.92 -4.11 -10.81
N GLY A 7 -11.67 -4.33 -9.52
CA GLY A 7 -12.20 -5.47 -8.76
C GLY A 7 -11.62 -5.59 -7.35
N THR A 8 -11.86 -6.73 -6.69
CA THR A 8 -11.39 -7.00 -5.33
C THR A 8 -9.88 -7.05 -5.28
N CYS A 9 -9.27 -6.09 -4.58
CA CYS A 9 -7.87 -6.17 -4.21
C CYS A 9 -7.73 -6.98 -2.90
N TYR A 10 -6.55 -7.51 -2.64
CA TYR A 10 -6.24 -8.13 -1.34
C TYR A 10 -4.97 -7.51 -0.78
N VAL A 11 -5.02 -7.10 0.48
CA VAL A 11 -3.83 -6.66 1.23
C VAL A 11 -3.55 -7.67 2.32
N LYS A 12 -2.32 -8.19 2.35
CA LYS A 12 -1.82 -9.07 3.41
C LYS A 12 -0.67 -8.40 4.11
N VAL A 13 -0.72 -8.34 5.45
CA VAL A 13 0.37 -7.85 6.29
C VAL A 13 0.87 -9.04 7.10
N ASP A 14 2.10 -9.48 6.86
CA ASP A 14 2.72 -10.65 7.52
C ASP A 14 1.84 -11.92 7.49
N GLY A 15 1.13 -12.13 6.37
CA GLY A 15 0.22 -13.26 6.18
C GLY A 15 -1.20 -13.06 6.73
N GLN A 16 -1.46 -11.99 7.49
CA GLN A 16 -2.82 -11.62 7.90
C GLN A 16 -3.49 -10.82 6.78
N GLN A 17 -4.57 -11.37 6.21
CA GLN A 17 -5.36 -10.68 5.19
C GLN A 17 -6.26 -9.62 5.83
N LEU A 18 -6.19 -8.39 5.31
CA LEU A 18 -7.06 -7.29 5.70
C LEU A 18 -8.30 -7.25 4.81
N VAL A 19 -9.41 -6.79 5.38
CA VAL A 19 -10.65 -6.57 4.66
C VAL A 19 -10.62 -5.18 4.05
N LEU A 20 -10.47 -5.08 2.74
CA LEU A 20 -10.48 -3.80 2.04
C LEU A 20 -11.90 -3.28 1.87
N THR A 21 -12.07 -1.97 2.04
CA THR A 21 -13.36 -1.28 1.85
C THR A 21 -13.31 -0.20 0.78
N GLY A 22 -12.11 0.18 0.34
CA GLY A 22 -11.90 1.24 -0.64
C GLY A 22 -10.73 0.96 -1.56
N ALA A 23 -10.11 2.04 -2.04
CA ALA A 23 -9.00 1.99 -2.99
C ALA A 23 -7.70 1.50 -2.32
N VAL A 24 -6.84 0.89 -3.13
CA VAL A 24 -5.45 0.61 -2.79
C VAL A 24 -4.54 1.28 -3.81
N GLU A 25 -3.52 1.97 -3.32
CA GLU A 25 -2.55 2.67 -4.14
C GLU A 25 -1.14 2.17 -3.81
N ALA A 26 -0.33 2.02 -4.86
CA ALA A 26 1.09 1.68 -4.78
C ALA A 26 1.85 2.42 -5.90
N PRO A 27 3.12 2.81 -5.68
CA PRO A 27 3.90 3.54 -6.66
C PRO A 27 4.27 2.65 -7.85
N LEU A 28 3.98 3.11 -9.07
CA LEU A 28 4.39 2.43 -10.30
C LEU A 28 5.84 2.74 -10.69
N ASN A 29 6.39 3.86 -10.21
CA ASN A 29 7.73 4.33 -10.51
C ASN A 29 8.65 4.15 -9.29
N LYS A 30 9.82 3.55 -9.51
CA LYS A 30 10.87 3.44 -8.46
C LYS A 30 11.59 4.77 -8.20
N ALA A 31 11.53 5.69 -9.15
CA ALA A 31 12.09 7.03 -9.01
C ALA A 31 11.22 8.07 -9.71
N THR A 32 11.23 9.29 -9.18
CA THR A 32 10.59 10.45 -9.80
C THR A 32 11.65 11.23 -10.56
N ARG A 33 11.38 11.54 -11.83
CA ARG A 33 12.31 12.25 -12.71
C ARG A 33 11.79 13.65 -13.01
N GLU A 34 12.61 14.65 -12.75
CA GLU A 34 12.32 16.04 -13.07
C GLU A 34 13.30 16.55 -14.14
N THR A 35 12.77 17.12 -15.23
CA THR A 35 13.60 17.68 -16.30
C THR A 35 14.12 19.06 -15.87
N VAL A 36 15.43 19.21 -15.74
CA VAL A 36 16.06 20.47 -15.34
C VAL A 36 16.31 21.37 -16.55
N VAL A 37 16.81 20.78 -17.63
CA VAL A 37 17.01 21.44 -18.93
C VAL A 37 16.93 20.37 -20.02
N LYS A 38 16.65 20.75 -21.28
CA LYS A 38 16.53 19.80 -22.39
C LYS A 38 17.74 18.86 -22.45
N GLY A 39 17.50 17.56 -22.26
CA GLY A 39 18.52 16.51 -22.26
C GLY A 39 19.12 16.15 -20.90
N TYR A 40 18.75 16.86 -19.82
CA TYR A 40 19.27 16.63 -18.47
C TYR A 40 18.10 16.55 -17.47
N PHE A 41 18.06 15.48 -16.68
CA PHE A 41 17.05 15.26 -15.64
C PHE A 41 17.71 14.95 -14.30
N LYS A 42 17.01 15.28 -13.22
CA LYS A 42 17.31 14.82 -11.87
C LYS A 42 16.42 13.62 -11.56
N GLU A 43 16.98 12.63 -10.89
CA GLU A 43 16.24 11.46 -10.42
C GLU A 43 16.25 11.47 -8.88
N GLU A 44 15.07 11.41 -8.29
CA GLU A 44 14.88 11.24 -6.85
C GLU A 44 14.24 9.88 -6.58
N GLU A 45 14.85 9.11 -5.69
CA GLU A 45 14.34 7.81 -5.28
C GLU A 45 12.98 8.00 -4.60
N THR A 46 11.96 7.29 -5.12
CA THR A 46 10.61 7.39 -4.57
C THR A 46 10.49 6.36 -3.47
N VAL A 47 10.06 6.79 -2.28
CA VAL A 47 9.83 5.88 -1.16
C VAL A 47 8.74 4.88 -1.55
N PRO A 48 9.02 3.56 -1.54
CA PRO A 48 8.01 2.54 -1.80
C PRO A 48 6.91 2.62 -0.74
N PHE A 49 5.64 2.60 -1.18
CA PHE A 49 4.50 2.70 -0.26
C PHE A 49 3.32 1.82 -0.66
N VAL A 50 2.43 1.56 0.29
CA VAL A 50 1.07 1.05 0.06
C VAL A 50 0.10 1.92 0.86
N LYS A 51 -0.93 2.45 0.20
CA LYS A 51 -2.06 3.11 0.88
C LYS A 51 -3.30 2.26 0.67
N ALA A 52 -4.01 1.94 1.75
CA ALA A 52 -5.24 1.16 1.67
C ALA A 52 -6.29 1.63 2.68
N GLU A 53 -7.54 1.64 2.23
CA GLU A 53 -8.70 1.75 3.13
C GLU A 53 -9.20 0.36 3.54
N VAL A 54 -9.16 0.09 4.84
CA VAL A 54 -9.52 -1.21 5.43
C VAL A 54 -10.72 -1.09 6.36
N ALA A 55 -11.57 -2.10 6.40
CA ALA A 55 -12.46 -2.34 7.52
C ALA A 55 -11.68 -2.96 8.68
N VAL A 56 -12.00 -2.53 9.90
CA VAL A 56 -11.42 -3.08 11.13
C VAL A 56 -12.48 -3.89 11.86
N PRO A 57 -12.72 -5.16 11.47
CA PRO A 57 -13.66 -6.02 12.17
C PRO A 57 -13.19 -6.29 13.61
N LYS A 58 -14.15 -6.63 14.48
CA LYS A 58 -13.88 -7.00 15.87
C LYS A 58 -12.84 -8.12 15.93
N GLY A 59 -11.74 -7.89 16.65
CA GLY A 59 -10.63 -8.84 16.77
C GLY A 59 -9.41 -8.52 15.90
N THR A 60 -9.47 -7.49 15.04
CA THR A 60 -8.29 -7.00 14.33
C THR A 60 -7.30 -6.41 15.33
N ASN A 61 -6.09 -6.95 15.38
CA ASN A 61 -5.05 -6.46 16.27
C ASN A 61 -4.35 -5.23 15.65
N MET A 62 -5.04 -4.08 15.70
CA MET A 62 -4.52 -2.82 15.19
C MET A 62 -3.24 -2.38 15.90
N ALA A 63 -3.05 -2.75 17.17
CA ALA A 63 -1.83 -2.44 17.91
C ALA A 63 -0.61 -3.19 17.35
N ALA A 64 -0.78 -4.45 16.95
CA ALA A 64 0.29 -5.21 16.28
C ALA A 64 0.61 -4.63 14.90
N ILE A 65 -0.41 -4.25 14.13
CA ILE A 65 -0.23 -3.65 12.79
C ILE A 65 0.47 -2.29 12.92
N ALA A 66 0.04 -1.43 13.85
CA ALA A 66 0.63 -0.12 14.12
C ALA A 66 2.03 -0.19 14.72
N GLY A 67 2.33 -1.24 15.50
CA GLY A 67 3.64 -1.46 16.09
C GLY A 67 4.65 -2.15 15.16
N ALA A 68 4.23 -2.64 13.99
CA ALA A 68 5.11 -3.32 13.06
C ALA A 68 6.03 -2.31 12.36
N THR A 69 7.34 -2.56 12.45
CA THR A 69 8.39 -1.72 11.85
C THR A 69 9.14 -2.41 10.71
N ASN A 70 8.81 -3.67 10.42
CA ASN A 70 9.46 -4.49 9.40
C ASN A 70 8.48 -5.55 8.85
N ALA A 71 7.28 -5.12 8.48
CA ALA A 71 6.26 -6.01 7.91
C ALA A 71 6.49 -6.25 6.42
N THR A 72 5.91 -7.31 5.88
CA THR A 72 5.74 -7.50 4.44
C THR A 72 4.29 -7.27 4.05
N VAL A 73 4.04 -6.29 3.18
CA VAL A 73 2.72 -5.94 2.68
C VAL A 73 2.59 -6.36 1.22
N THR A 74 1.72 -7.34 0.96
CA THR A 74 1.44 -7.79 -0.42
C THR A 74 0.06 -7.30 -0.84
N VAL A 75 0.01 -6.64 -2.00
CA VAL A 75 -1.20 -6.19 -2.68
C VAL A 75 -1.41 -7.01 -3.94
N GLU A 76 -2.51 -7.73 -4.02
CA GLU A 76 -2.96 -8.37 -5.26
C GLU A 76 -4.06 -7.51 -5.88
N PHE A 77 -3.81 -6.96 -7.07
CA PHE A 77 -4.76 -6.13 -7.79
C PHE A 77 -5.69 -6.98 -8.67
N ALA A 78 -6.87 -6.45 -8.96
CA ALA A 78 -7.91 -7.16 -9.70
C ALA A 78 -7.53 -7.56 -11.14
N ASN A 79 -6.52 -6.90 -11.71
CA ASN A 79 -5.96 -7.22 -13.03
C ASN A 79 -4.93 -8.37 -12.98
N GLY A 80 -4.66 -8.94 -11.80
CA GLY A 80 -3.71 -10.02 -11.56
C GLY A 80 -2.28 -9.54 -11.27
N THR A 81 -2.02 -8.24 -11.31
CA THR A 81 -0.72 -7.69 -10.93
C THR A 81 -0.56 -7.74 -9.41
N VAL A 82 0.61 -8.14 -8.93
CA VAL A 82 0.94 -8.19 -7.51
C VAL A 82 2.03 -7.17 -7.20
N TYR A 83 1.86 -6.43 -6.11
CA TYR A 83 2.88 -5.56 -5.54
C TYR A 83 3.26 -6.04 -4.16
N THR A 84 4.56 -6.20 -3.90
CA THR A 84 5.09 -6.59 -2.58
C THR A 84 5.96 -5.48 -2.05
N LEU A 85 5.58 -4.97 -0.89
CA LEU A 85 6.33 -3.99 -0.10
C LEU A 85 7.03 -4.70 1.06
N SER A 86 8.35 -4.61 1.10
CA SER A 86 9.20 -5.19 2.13
C SER A 86 9.68 -4.11 3.12
N GLY A 87 9.89 -4.50 4.37
CA GLY A 87 10.35 -3.57 5.40
C GLY A 87 9.32 -2.50 5.76
N ALA A 88 8.05 -2.85 5.63
CA ALA A 88 6.92 -1.93 5.76
C ALA A 88 6.68 -1.52 7.21
N TYR A 89 6.41 -0.24 7.41
CA TYR A 89 5.99 0.36 8.68
C TYR A 89 4.92 1.41 8.41
N LEU A 90 3.98 1.56 9.35
CA LEU A 90 2.92 2.56 9.21
C LEU A 90 3.48 3.97 9.39
N VAL A 91 3.06 4.87 8.51
CA VAL A 91 3.38 6.30 8.55
C VAL A 91 2.10 7.13 8.61
N GLY A 92 2.22 8.34 9.16
CA GLY A 92 1.08 9.23 9.35
C GLY A 92 0.17 8.81 10.51
N GLU A 93 -0.96 9.50 10.60
CA GLU A 93 -1.96 9.22 11.64
C GLU A 93 -2.94 8.14 11.18
N VAL A 94 -2.93 7.01 11.87
CA VAL A 94 -3.93 5.95 11.68
C VAL A 94 -5.18 6.32 12.45
N ASN A 95 -6.15 6.89 11.75
CA ASN A 95 -7.43 7.27 12.31
C ASN A 95 -8.47 6.16 12.09
N TYR A 96 -9.18 5.78 13.15
CA TYR A 96 -10.30 4.84 13.09
C TYR A 96 -11.62 5.62 13.10
N SER A 97 -12.38 5.52 12.00
CA SER A 97 -13.70 6.12 11.90
C SER A 97 -14.73 5.22 12.59
N SER A 98 -15.32 5.72 13.69
CA SER A 98 -16.36 4.99 14.44
C SER A 98 -17.67 4.85 13.66
N ASP A 99 -17.92 5.71 12.68
CA ASP A 99 -19.16 5.73 11.91
C ASP A 99 -19.19 4.63 10.85
N GLU A 100 -18.06 4.37 10.20
CA GLU A 100 -17.95 3.38 9.12
C GLU A 100 -17.19 2.11 9.50
N GLY A 101 -16.51 2.09 10.66
CA GLY A 101 -15.66 0.98 11.08
C GLY A 101 -14.43 0.78 10.20
N LYS A 102 -13.91 1.88 9.63
CA LYS A 102 -12.80 1.88 8.66
C LYS A 102 -11.58 2.63 9.19
N ALA A 103 -10.41 2.27 8.65
CA ALA A 103 -9.17 2.99 8.86
C ALA A 103 -8.44 3.15 7.52
N SER A 104 -7.83 4.32 7.32
CA SER A 104 -6.90 4.56 6.21
C SER A 104 -5.48 4.28 6.70
N LEU A 105 -4.80 3.36 6.03
CA LEU A 105 -3.48 2.89 6.40
C LEU A 105 -2.49 3.23 5.29
N GLU A 106 -1.35 3.81 5.67
CA GLU A 106 -0.24 4.12 4.77
C GLU A 106 1.01 3.45 5.30
N TRP A 107 1.54 2.50 4.55
CA TRP A 107 2.81 1.84 4.84
C TRP A 107 3.89 2.39 3.93
N ASN A 108 5.04 2.73 4.51
CA ASN A 108 6.27 2.95 3.77
C ASN A 108 7.21 1.78 4.00
N GLY A 109 7.99 1.40 2.99
CA GLY A 109 8.93 0.30 3.08
C GLY A 109 10.27 0.63 2.46
N SER A 110 11.22 -0.31 2.62
CA SER A 110 12.55 -0.20 2.05
C SER A 110 12.60 -0.60 0.58
N GLU A 111 11.72 -1.51 0.15
CA GLU A 111 11.72 -2.03 -1.21
C GLU A 111 10.30 -2.37 -1.65
N GLY A 112 9.99 -2.09 -2.92
CA GLY A 112 8.71 -2.36 -3.56
C GLY A 112 8.91 -3.04 -4.91
N ASP A 113 8.31 -4.22 -5.08
CA ASP A 113 8.43 -5.01 -6.30
C ASP A 113 7.09 -5.38 -6.90
N TRP A 114 7.01 -5.24 -8.23
CA TRP A 114 5.87 -5.59 -9.05
C TRP A 114 6.11 -6.92 -9.75
N SER A 115 5.14 -7.84 -9.67
CA SER A 115 5.17 -9.16 -10.33
C SER A 115 3.87 -9.48 -11.05
#